data_AF-A0A258ER84-F1
#
_entry.id   AF-A0A258ER84-F1
#
_cell.length_a   1.000
_cell.length_b   1.000
_cell.length_c   1.000
_cell.angle_alpha   90.00
_cell.angle_beta   90.00
_cell.angle_gamma   90.00
#
_symmetry.space_group_name_H-M   'P 1'
#
loop_
_entity.id
_entity.type
_entity.pdbx_description
1 polymer ?
#
loop_
_entity_poly.entity_id
_entity_poly.type
_entity_poly.pdbx_seq_one_letter_code
_entity_poly.pdbx_strand_id
1 'polypeptide(L)'
;MEDFMLPCLNKKLFGIECMGCGMQRSIALVFQGKFQEAFYMYPAIYLIIPLFLILTVSLIYKFKYSNKIISILAILTIATIIVSYLIKLIN
;
A
#
# COMPACT_ATOMS: atom_id res chain seq x y z
N MET A 1 -2.15 22.11 8.64
CA MET A 1 -1.13 21.05 8.41
C MET A 1 -1.68 19.89 7.56
N GLU A 2 -2.97 19.93 7.21
CA GLU A 2 -3.65 18.96 6.33
C GLU A 2 -3.70 19.45 4.86
N ASP A 3 -3.40 20.72 4.61
CA ASP A 3 -3.46 21.41 3.31
C ASP A 3 -2.35 21.05 2.31
N PHE A 4 -1.31 20.32 2.72
CA PHE A 4 -0.19 19.91 1.84
C PHE A 4 -0.31 18.46 1.35
N MET A 5 -1.30 17.70 1.83
CA MET A 5 -1.54 16.36 1.33
C MET A 5 -2.35 16.47 0.05
N LEU A 6 -1.77 16.01 -1.07
CA LEU A 6 -2.41 15.95 -2.39
C LEU A 6 -3.87 15.49 -2.22
N PRO A 7 -4.87 16.38 -2.41
CA PRO A 7 -6.25 16.00 -2.35
C PRO A 7 -6.43 14.99 -3.47
N CYS A 8 -6.86 13.77 -3.13
CA CYS A 8 -6.92 12.70 -4.09
C CYS A 8 -7.82 13.13 -5.26
N LEU A 9 -7.23 13.42 -6.43
CA LEU A 9 -7.96 13.97 -7.57
C LEU A 9 -9.13 13.07 -7.96
N ASN A 10 -8.99 11.74 -7.83
CA ASN A 10 -10.08 10.80 -8.06
C ASN A 10 -11.27 10.96 -7.10
N LYS A 11 -11.03 11.27 -5.82
CA LYS A 11 -12.11 11.53 -4.86
C LYS A 11 -12.84 12.84 -5.20
N LYS A 12 -12.12 13.83 -5.71
CA LYS A 12 -12.67 15.15 -6.06
C LYS A 12 -13.35 15.18 -7.44
N LEU A 13 -12.83 14.44 -8.43
CA LEU A 13 -13.37 14.39 -9.79
C LEU A 13 -14.38 13.25 -9.99
N PHE A 14 -14.14 12.08 -9.40
CA PHE A 14 -14.93 10.87 -9.65
C PHE A 14 -15.69 10.39 -8.41
N GLY A 15 -15.48 10.99 -7.23
CA GLY A 15 -16.10 10.52 -5.98
C GLY A 15 -15.61 9.15 -5.51
N ILE A 16 -14.69 8.53 -6.23
CA ILE A 16 -14.20 7.17 -6.00
C ILE A 16 -12.77 7.23 -5.46
N GLU A 17 -12.51 6.49 -4.39
CA GLU A 17 -11.15 6.35 -3.84
C GLU A 17 -10.37 5.33 -4.69
N CYS A 18 -9.27 5.73 -5.32
CA CYS A 18 -8.47 4.81 -6.13
C CYS A 18 -7.60 3.88 -5.26
N MET A 19 -7.18 2.75 -5.84
CA MET A 19 -6.42 1.69 -5.16
C MET A 19 -5.06 2.12 -4.58
N GLY A 20 -4.55 3.32 -4.90
CA GLY A 20 -3.32 3.87 -4.34
C GLY A 20 -3.55 5.15 -3.51
N CYS A 21 -4.79 5.59 -3.39
CA CYS A 21 -5.14 6.81 -2.69
C CYS A 21 -4.85 6.66 -1.19
N GLY A 22 -3.87 7.41 -0.68
CA GLY A 22 -3.47 7.31 0.72
C GLY A 22 -2.22 6.48 1.00
N MET A 23 -1.50 6.00 -0.02
CA MET A 23 -0.21 5.32 0.19
C MET A 23 0.79 6.24 0.93
N GLN A 24 0.97 7.48 0.49
CA GLN A 24 1.84 8.44 1.19
C GLN A 24 1.36 8.78 2.60
N ARG A 25 0.03 8.89 2.81
CA ARG A 25 -0.54 9.25 4.11
C ARG A 25 -0.49 8.08 5.09
N SER A 26 -0.73 6.87 4.65
CA SER A 26 -0.55 5.66 5.46
C SER A 26 0.92 5.46 5.82
N ILE A 27 1.88 5.74 4.92
CA ILE A 27 3.31 5.76 5.27
C ILE A 27 3.58 6.82 6.35
N ALA A 28 3.09 8.04 6.20
CA ALA A 28 3.25 9.07 7.22
C ALA A 28 2.64 8.66 8.57
N LEU A 29 1.46 8.03 8.58
CA LEU A 29 0.82 7.49 9.78
C LEU A 29 1.64 6.37 10.43
N VAL A 30 2.24 5.48 9.63
CA VAL A 30 3.19 4.45 10.12
C VAL A 30 4.40 5.12 10.78
N PHE A 31 4.99 6.15 10.16
CA PHE A 31 6.10 6.92 10.75
C PHE A 31 5.69 7.68 12.02
N GLN A 32 4.43 8.09 12.12
CA GLN A 32 3.86 8.71 13.33
C GLN A 32 3.49 7.70 14.42
N GLY A 33 3.69 6.39 14.19
CA GLY A 33 3.31 5.32 15.13
C GLY A 33 1.81 5.00 15.16
N LYS A 34 1.03 5.57 14.24
CA LYS A 34 -0.43 5.39 14.12
C LYS A 34 -0.76 4.19 13.22
N PHE A 35 -0.36 3.01 13.66
CA PHE A 35 -0.49 1.75 12.91
C PHE A 35 -1.94 1.36 12.60
N GLN A 36 -2.87 1.60 13.53
CA GLN A 36 -4.30 1.34 13.33
C GLN A 36 -4.90 2.24 12.25
N GLU A 37 -4.68 3.56 12.33
CA GLU A 37 -5.17 4.49 11.29
C GLU A 37 -4.54 4.19 9.93
N ALA A 38 -3.25 3.83 9.90
CA ALA A 38 -2.59 3.40 8.66
C ALA A 38 -3.23 2.14 8.08
N PHE A 39 -3.62 1.17 8.92
CA PHE A 39 -4.29 -0.06 8.48
C PHE A 39 -5.70 0.22 7.93
N TYR A 40 -6.49 1.05 8.63
CA TYR A 40 -7.82 1.45 8.14
C TYR A 40 -7.74 2.25 6.84
N MET A 41 -6.71 3.08 6.70
CA MET A 41 -6.54 3.91 5.51
C MET A 41 -6.06 3.09 4.31
N TYR A 42 -5.02 2.27 4.50
CA TYR A 42 -4.44 1.47 3.43
C TYR A 42 -3.80 0.18 3.99
N PRO A 43 -4.58 -0.91 4.15
CA PRO A 43 -4.08 -2.13 4.77
C PRO A 43 -2.96 -2.78 3.94
N ALA A 44 -2.96 -2.56 2.62
CA ALA A 44 -1.92 -3.03 1.72
C ALA A 44 -0.54 -2.39 1.98
N ILE A 45 -0.43 -1.30 2.77
CA ILE A 45 0.86 -0.69 3.10
C ILE A 45 1.81 -1.66 3.80
N TYR A 46 1.27 -2.55 4.64
CA TYR A 46 2.05 -3.56 5.36
C TYR A 46 2.63 -4.64 4.44
N LEU A 47 2.06 -4.82 3.25
CA LEU A 47 2.58 -5.74 2.24
C LEU A 47 3.53 -5.02 1.27
N ILE A 48 3.24 -3.76 0.92
CA ILE A 48 4.08 -2.96 0.01
C ILE A 48 5.43 -2.61 0.65
N ILE A 49 5.48 -2.26 1.93
CA ILE A 49 6.74 -1.91 2.61
C ILE A 49 7.77 -3.06 2.54
N PRO A 50 7.46 -4.29 2.98
CA PRO A 50 8.41 -5.40 2.88
C PRO A 50 8.65 -5.83 1.42
N LEU A 51 7.65 -5.72 0.53
CA LEU A 51 7.84 -5.98 -0.90
C LEU A 51 8.94 -5.07 -1.48
N PHE A 52 8.86 -3.77 -1.19
CA PHE A 52 9.82 -2.78 -1.67
C PHE A 52 11.21 -2.97 -1.05
N LEU A 53 11.26 -3.32 0.23
CA LEU A 53 12.52 -3.61 0.93
C LEU A 53 13.21 -4.85 0.34
N ILE A 54 12.46 -5.94 0.13
CA ILE A 54 13.00 -7.17 -0.48
C ILE A 54 13.41 -6.91 -1.92
N LEU A 55 12.65 -6.15 -2.71
CA LEU A 55 13.04 -5.73 -4.06
C LEU A 55 14.38 -4.99 -4.07
N THR A 56 14.52 -3.99 -3.19
CA THR A 56 15.74 -3.17 -3.12
C THR A 56 16.95 -4.01 -2.71
N VAL A 57 16.79 -4.86 -1.69
CA VAL A 57 17.84 -5.81 -1.27
C VAL A 57 18.14 -6.81 -2.37
N SER A 58 17.14 -7.29 -3.11
CA SER A 58 17.31 -8.25 -4.21
C SER A 58 18.05 -7.68 -5.41
N LEU A 59 18.00 -6.37 -5.63
CA LEU A 59 18.75 -5.68 -6.68
C LEU A 59 20.24 -5.58 -6.34
N ILE A 60 20.56 -5.34 -5.06
CA ILE A 60 21.94 -5.25 -4.57
C ILE A 60 22.53 -6.65 -4.35
N TYR A 61 21.72 -7.58 -3.85
CA TYR A 61 22.08 -8.95 -3.53
C TYR A 61 21.24 -9.92 -4.37
N LYS A 62 21.84 -10.51 -5.42
CA LYS A 62 21.18 -11.53 -6.26
C LYS A 62 21.00 -12.84 -5.49
N PHE A 63 19.92 -12.92 -4.70
CA PHE A 63 19.50 -14.14 -4.04
C PHE A 63 18.74 -15.06 -5.00
N LYS A 64 19.21 -16.31 -5.14
CA LYS A 64 18.60 -17.34 -6.01
C LYS A 64 17.11 -17.62 -5.71
N TYR A 65 16.67 -17.38 -4.47
CA TYR A 65 15.29 -17.57 -4.02
C TYR A 65 14.48 -16.27 -3.88
N SER A 66 15.12 -15.11 -4.00
CA SER A 66 14.48 -13.80 -3.76
C SER A 66 13.35 -13.54 -4.74
N ASN A 67 13.53 -13.86 -6.02
CA ASN A 67 12.47 -13.73 -7.02
C ASN A 67 11.21 -14.53 -6.67
N LYS A 68 11.36 -15.72 -6.05
CA LYS A 68 10.22 -16.57 -5.67
C LYS A 68 9.44 -15.94 -4.50
N ILE A 69 10.16 -15.39 -3.53
CA ILE A 69 9.58 -14.69 -2.37
C ILE A 69 8.87 -13.42 -2.83
N ILE A 70 9.52 -12.61 -3.68
CA ILE A 70 8.94 -11.38 -4.24
C ILE A 70 7.65 -11.68 -5.00
N SER A 71 7.62 -12.71 -5.86
CA SER A 71 6.40 -13.08 -6.58
C SER A 71 5.26 -13.48 -5.64
N ILE A 72 5.53 -14.28 -4.60
CA ILE A 72 4.50 -14.67 -3.62
C ILE A 72 3.96 -13.44 -2.89
N LEU A 73 4.86 -12.55 -2.45
CA LEU A 73 4.47 -11.33 -1.73
C LEU A 73 3.70 -10.36 -2.63
N ALA A 74 4.06 -10.25 -3.91
CA ALA A 74 3.36 -9.42 -4.88
C ALA A 74 1.94 -9.93 -5.13
N ILE A 75 1.77 -11.25 -5.29
CA ILE A 75 0.46 -11.89 -5.45
C ILE A 75 -0.41 -11.63 -4.21
N LEU A 76 0.15 -11.82 -3.00
CA LEU A 76 -0.55 -11.50 -1.75
C LEU A 76 -0.94 -10.03 -1.67
N THR A 77 -0.04 -9.12 -2.05
CA THR A 77 -0.31 -7.67 -2.07
C THR A 77 -1.49 -7.35 -2.99
N ILE A 78 -1.48 -7.89 -4.21
CA ILE A 78 -2.56 -7.67 -5.19
C ILE A 78 -3.87 -8.27 -4.68
N ALA A 79 -3.84 -9.47 -4.11
CA ALA A 79 -5.03 -10.10 -3.52
C ALA A 79 -5.60 -9.25 -2.38
N THR A 80 -4.77 -8.73 -1.47
CA THR A 80 -5.21 -7.87 -0.38
C THR A 80 -5.77 -6.54 -0.89
N ILE A 81 -5.18 -5.94 -1.93
CA ILE A 81 -5.73 -4.74 -2.57
C ILE A 81 -7.11 -5.03 -3.16
N ILE A 82 -7.27 -6.14 -3.88
CA ILE A 82 -8.54 -6.54 -4.49
C ILE A 82 -9.60 -6.79 -3.42
N VAL A 83 -9.28 -7.56 -2.37
CA VAL A 83 -10.20 -7.83 -1.25
C VAL A 83 -10.62 -6.52 -0.57
N SER A 84 -9.66 -5.63 -0.29
CA SER A 84 -9.96 -4.33 0.33
C SER A 84 -10.81 -3.44 -0.57
N TYR A 85 -10.62 -3.50 -1.89
CA TYR A 85 -11.41 -2.76 -2.87
C TYR A 85 -12.83 -3.34 -2.99
N LEU A 86 -12.97 -4.67 -3.00
CA LEU A 86 -14.27 -5.35 -2.99
C LEU A 86 -15.07 -5.02 -1.74
N ILE A 87 -14.43 -4.99 -0.56
CA ILE A 87 -15.07 -4.59 0.70
C ILE A 87 -15.58 -3.15 0.62
N LYS A 88 -14.78 -2.21 0.10
CA LYS A 88 -15.20 -0.81 -0.12
C LYS A 88 -16.26 -0.63 -1.20
N LEU A 89 -16.36 -1.56 -2.16
CA LEU A 89 -17.38 -1.53 -3.21
C LEU A 89 -18.72 -2.07 -2.70
N ILE A 90 -18.68 -3.06 -1.81
CA ILE A 90 -19.86 -3.70 -1.23
C ILE A 90 -20.47 -2.87 -0.10
N ASN A 91 -19.67 -2.08 0.63
CA ASN A 91 -20.12 -1.22 1.73
C ASN A 91 -20.15 0.26 1.34
#